data_AF-A0A814EPI7-F1
#
_entry.id   AF-A0A814EPI7-F1
#
_cell.length_a   1.000
_cell.length_b   1.000
_cell.length_c   1.000
_cell.angle_alpha   90.00
_cell.angle_beta   90.00
_cell.angle_gamma   90.00
#
_symmetry.space_group_name_H-M   'P 1'
#
loop_
_entity.id
_entity.type
_entity.pdbx_description
1 polymer ?
#
loop_
_entity_poly.entity_id
_entity_poly.type
_entity_poly.pdbx_seq_one_letter_code
_entity_poly.pdbx_strand_id
1 'polypeptide(L)'
;MCAAAALMSSEPRKVALLVGNNNYNKSPLTNCVNDATDLSIELKKVGFSLTTQTNVNYEDMDRGIENFTDDIRPGDFVLFFFAGHGVQWEEQNYLVPCDDDRIRNSTDLRYRAVNAQRALQLMFDKDPFVIVYLLDCCRTYWLPSLTRSRAMEISSRGMAPMSATGGSLIAFACAPGTTAVDVSSNGRNGLFTYHLLQHITKPGENITMLMIDVTQAVATETNSKQIPYTTSSLRRRDVYLVAPTTQNPHPNLLVPKVAQFSFNSKMNNSYQLNHSTISTATISKTSISTQSSIKPQQIQIKKNKFQQFAITVAGGNGEGQELNQLHRPWGMFIDNDKSIYIADPFNHRIIKWKLNSNTGQVVAGGNGQGNQNNQLNEPRGVIFDKKNNSFIISDKGNKRVIRYFDQNQTNQQIIISNIDCWGLAIDKNGFIYVSDLENHEVRRWKQGDKQGELVAGGNGHGNHLNQLYCPIYIFIDEDCSLYISDTRNHRVMKWEKDAKEGIIVAGGNGKGNSLNQLSSPQGVIVDYLGQIYAADFMNHRIMRWCEGDKEGEIVVGGNGHGIQSNQLSFPVALSFDNEENLYVADYGNHRVQKYEKL
;
A
#
# COMPACT_ATOMS: atom_id res chain seq x y z
N MET A 1 4.87 -36.76 31.52
CA MET A 1 3.65 -36.48 30.74
C MET A 1 3.34 -35.00 30.89
N CYS A 2 3.76 -34.16 29.94
CA CYS A 2 3.28 -32.79 29.80
C CYS A 2 2.83 -32.63 28.36
N ALA A 3 1.52 -32.56 28.17
CA ALA A 3 0.91 -32.26 26.88
C ALA A 3 1.19 -30.81 26.54
N ALA A 4 1.90 -30.58 25.43
CA ALA A 4 1.85 -29.30 24.73
C ALA A 4 0.45 -29.17 24.13
N ALA A 5 -0.41 -28.38 24.76
CA ALA A 5 -1.65 -27.95 24.14
C ALA A 5 -1.26 -27.00 22.99
N ALA A 6 -1.45 -27.46 21.76
CA ALA A 6 -1.43 -26.61 20.59
C ALA A 6 -2.46 -25.49 20.78
N LEU A 7 -2.00 -24.24 20.85
CA LEU A 7 -2.87 -23.08 20.67
C LEU A 7 -3.37 -23.09 19.22
N MET A 8 -4.46 -23.81 18.97
CA MET A 8 -5.27 -23.54 17.79
C MET A 8 -5.85 -22.14 17.96
N SER A 9 -5.40 -21.17 17.17
CA SER A 9 -6.13 -19.90 17.05
C SER A 9 -7.51 -20.24 16.49
N SER A 10 -8.57 -20.09 17.29
CA SER A 10 -9.94 -20.26 16.82
C SER A 10 -10.22 -19.27 15.69
N GLU A 11 -10.80 -19.73 14.57
CA GLU A 11 -11.23 -18.82 13.50
C GLU A 11 -12.14 -17.71 14.08
N PRO A 12 -12.00 -16.45 13.63
CA PRO A 12 -12.85 -15.36 14.10
C PRO A 12 -14.31 -15.65 13.76
N ARG A 13 -15.23 -15.26 14.65
CA ARG A 13 -16.67 -15.32 14.35
C ARG A 13 -16.95 -14.40 13.17
N LYS A 14 -17.63 -14.92 12.15
CA LYS A 14 -17.98 -14.19 10.93
C LYS A 14 -19.41 -13.67 11.03
N VAL A 15 -19.60 -12.37 10.88
CA VAL A 15 -20.91 -11.69 10.89
C VAL A 15 -21.05 -10.80 9.67
N ALA A 16 -22.23 -10.76 9.05
CA ALA A 16 -22.48 -9.86 7.93
C ALA A 16 -23.87 -9.22 7.92
N LEU A 17 -23.91 -7.98 7.45
CA LEU A 17 -25.13 -7.26 7.09
C LEU A 17 -25.14 -7.03 5.57
N LEU A 18 -26.19 -7.51 4.90
CA LEU A 18 -26.41 -7.32 3.48
C LEU A 18 -27.71 -6.56 3.26
N VAL A 19 -27.65 -5.47 2.50
CA VAL A 19 -28.80 -4.64 2.15
C VAL A 19 -28.94 -4.59 0.63
N GLY A 20 -30.09 -5.00 0.10
CA GLY A 20 -30.39 -4.95 -1.34
C GLY A 20 -31.69 -4.20 -1.62
N ASN A 21 -31.63 -3.05 -2.30
CA ASN A 21 -32.78 -2.21 -2.56
C ASN A 21 -33.10 -2.13 -4.06
N ASN A 22 -34.30 -2.61 -4.43
CA ASN A 22 -34.85 -2.52 -5.78
C ASN A 22 -36.04 -1.54 -5.84
N ASN A 23 -36.95 -1.65 -4.87
CA ASN A 23 -38.28 -1.04 -4.92
C ASN A 23 -38.27 0.40 -4.41
N TYR A 24 -37.44 1.24 -5.02
CA TYR A 24 -37.42 2.68 -4.81
C TYR A 24 -38.73 3.33 -5.30
N ASN A 25 -39.26 4.30 -4.55
CA ASN A 25 -40.51 5.00 -4.91
C ASN A 25 -40.36 5.86 -6.19
N LYS A 26 -39.18 6.43 -6.45
CA LYS A 26 -38.91 7.25 -7.65
C LYS A 26 -38.11 6.52 -8.73
N SER A 27 -37.08 5.75 -8.36
CA SER A 27 -36.12 5.18 -9.32
C SER A 27 -35.87 3.68 -9.08
N PRO A 28 -36.80 2.79 -9.48
CA PRO A 28 -36.65 1.35 -9.23
C PRO A 28 -35.44 0.72 -9.92
N LEU A 29 -34.81 -0.24 -9.24
CA LEU A 29 -33.74 -1.12 -9.76
C LEU A 29 -34.23 -2.57 -9.82
N THR A 30 -33.48 -3.47 -10.47
CA THR A 30 -33.94 -4.86 -10.75
C THR A 30 -33.04 -5.96 -10.19
N ASN A 31 -31.76 -5.67 -9.95
CA ASN A 31 -30.70 -6.63 -9.62
C ASN A 31 -30.28 -6.62 -8.13
N CYS A 32 -30.35 -5.48 -7.44
CA CYS A 32 -29.77 -5.31 -6.10
C CYS A 32 -30.31 -6.28 -5.04
N VAL A 33 -31.61 -6.63 -5.10
CA VAL A 33 -32.18 -7.66 -4.22
C VAL A 33 -31.59 -9.04 -4.54
N ASN A 34 -31.38 -9.37 -5.81
CA ASN A 34 -30.73 -10.64 -6.19
C ASN A 34 -29.27 -10.65 -5.72
N ASP A 35 -28.56 -9.53 -5.85
CA ASP A 35 -27.17 -9.39 -5.43
C ASP A 35 -27.00 -9.68 -3.94
N ALA A 36 -27.80 -9.03 -3.08
CA ALA A 36 -27.78 -9.28 -1.65
C ALA A 36 -28.22 -10.71 -1.29
N THR A 37 -29.22 -11.25 -1.99
CA THR A 37 -29.75 -12.60 -1.71
C THR A 37 -28.75 -13.70 -2.08
N ASP A 38 -28.18 -13.63 -3.29
CA ASP A 38 -27.26 -14.64 -3.79
C ASP A 38 -25.92 -14.59 -3.02
N LEU A 39 -25.43 -13.39 -2.67
CA LEU A 39 -24.26 -13.24 -1.81
C LEU A 39 -24.50 -13.76 -0.39
N SER A 40 -25.70 -13.55 0.17
CA SER A 40 -26.11 -14.11 1.46
C SER A 40 -26.05 -15.64 1.45
N ILE A 41 -26.52 -16.28 0.37
CA ILE A 41 -26.47 -17.74 0.22
C ILE A 41 -25.01 -18.25 0.23
N GLU A 42 -24.11 -17.62 -0.52
CA GLU A 42 -22.70 -18.04 -0.57
C GLU A 42 -21.96 -17.75 0.74
N LEU A 43 -22.19 -16.60 1.37
CA LEU A 43 -21.58 -16.26 2.65
C LEU A 43 -22.01 -17.21 3.78
N LYS A 44 -23.25 -17.71 3.73
CA LYS A 44 -23.74 -18.71 4.69
C LYS A 44 -22.92 -20.00 4.62
N LYS A 45 -22.51 -20.43 3.42
CA LYS A 45 -21.70 -21.64 3.22
C LYS A 45 -20.31 -21.53 3.83
N VAL A 46 -19.78 -20.31 3.97
CA VAL A 46 -18.43 -20.05 4.51
C VAL A 46 -18.45 -19.60 5.99
N GLY A 47 -19.59 -19.76 6.66
CA GLY A 47 -19.72 -19.66 8.11
C GLY A 47 -20.14 -18.30 8.66
N PHE A 48 -20.65 -17.38 7.83
CA PHE A 48 -21.18 -16.12 8.32
C PHE A 48 -22.54 -16.27 9.03
N SER A 49 -22.70 -15.56 10.14
CA SER A 49 -24.01 -15.22 10.70
C SER A 49 -24.55 -14.00 9.96
N LEU A 50 -25.73 -14.11 9.37
CA LEU A 50 -26.22 -13.17 8.37
C LEU A 50 -27.44 -12.40 8.86
N THR A 51 -27.41 -11.09 8.67
CA THR A 51 -28.58 -10.23 8.63
C THR A 51 -28.75 -9.74 7.20
N THR A 52 -29.87 -10.08 6.56
CA THR A 52 -30.17 -9.62 5.19
C THR A 52 -31.45 -8.81 5.19
N GLN A 53 -31.38 -7.60 4.64
CA GLN A 53 -32.50 -6.68 4.51
C GLN A 53 -32.72 -6.34 3.04
N THR A 54 -33.98 -6.26 2.62
CA THR A 54 -34.32 -5.93 1.24
C THR A 54 -35.42 -4.89 1.18
N ASN A 55 -35.28 -3.92 0.27
CA ASN A 55 -36.25 -2.86 0.02
C ASN A 55 -36.63 -2.06 1.29
N VAL A 56 -35.62 -1.66 2.06
CA VAL A 56 -35.82 -0.96 3.34
C VAL A 56 -35.98 0.54 3.16
N ASN A 57 -36.87 1.14 3.97
CA ASN A 57 -36.92 2.59 4.17
C ASN A 57 -35.77 3.07 5.06
N TYR A 58 -35.62 4.39 5.22
CA TYR A 58 -34.57 4.98 6.05
C TYR A 58 -34.58 4.44 7.49
N GLU A 59 -35.75 4.43 8.15
CA GLU A 59 -35.85 4.04 9.56
C GLU A 59 -35.44 2.58 9.80
N ASP A 60 -35.80 1.66 8.89
CA ASP A 60 -35.48 0.24 8.98
C ASP A 60 -34.02 -0.04 8.59
N MET A 61 -33.46 0.73 7.65
CA MET A 61 -32.05 0.63 7.25
C MET A 61 -31.12 1.12 8.36
N ASP A 62 -31.42 2.29 8.94
CA ASP A 62 -30.64 2.89 10.03
C ASP A 62 -30.66 1.97 11.26
N ARG A 63 -31.85 1.51 11.67
CA ARG A 63 -32.01 0.54 12.76
C ARG A 63 -31.33 -0.80 12.47
N GLY A 64 -31.36 -1.24 11.21
CA GLY A 64 -30.67 -2.45 10.76
C GLY A 64 -29.16 -2.37 10.98
N ILE A 65 -28.57 -1.24 10.63
CA ILE A 65 -27.16 -0.96 10.84
C ILE A 65 -26.85 -0.87 12.34
N GLU A 66 -27.65 -0.14 13.12
CA GLU A 66 -27.48 -0.04 14.57
C GLU A 66 -27.49 -1.44 15.24
N ASN A 67 -28.55 -2.22 15.00
CA ASN A 67 -28.68 -3.57 15.55
C ASN A 67 -27.52 -4.48 15.13
N PHE A 68 -27.09 -4.40 13.88
CA PHE A 68 -25.93 -5.15 13.40
C PHE A 68 -24.66 -4.72 14.13
N THR A 69 -24.40 -3.41 14.25
CA THR A 69 -23.23 -2.91 14.97
C THR A 69 -23.22 -3.29 16.44
N ASP A 70 -24.38 -3.47 17.06
CA ASP A 70 -24.48 -3.94 18.44
C ASP A 70 -24.23 -5.45 18.62
N ASP A 71 -24.40 -6.26 17.57
CA ASP A 71 -24.02 -7.69 17.59
C ASP A 71 -22.53 -7.94 17.30
N ILE A 72 -21.80 -6.94 16.75
CA ILE A 72 -20.36 -7.03 16.51
C ILE A 72 -19.62 -7.11 17.84
N ARG A 73 -18.79 -8.13 17.99
CA ARG A 73 -17.89 -8.32 19.14
C ARG A 73 -16.45 -8.00 18.74
N PRO A 74 -15.61 -7.57 19.71
CA PRO A 74 -14.18 -7.43 19.46
C PRO A 74 -13.59 -8.72 18.89
N GLY A 75 -12.85 -8.61 17.77
CA GLY A 75 -12.28 -9.75 17.06
C GLY A 75 -13.21 -10.45 16.05
N ASP A 76 -14.42 -9.95 15.80
CA ASP A 76 -15.29 -10.49 14.74
C ASP A 76 -14.76 -10.16 13.33
N PHE A 77 -14.95 -11.07 12.38
CA PHE A 77 -14.84 -10.78 10.95
C PHE A 77 -16.16 -10.19 10.49
N VAL A 78 -16.16 -8.90 10.16
CA VAL A 78 -17.35 -8.15 9.78
C VAL A 78 -17.39 -7.98 8.27
N LEU A 79 -18.54 -8.27 7.65
CA LEU A 79 -18.80 -7.93 6.25
C LEU A 79 -20.06 -7.06 6.16
N PHE A 80 -19.95 -5.92 5.50
CA PHE A 80 -21.09 -5.08 5.15
C PHE A 80 -21.21 -5.04 3.62
N PHE A 81 -22.40 -5.29 3.11
CA PHE A 81 -22.71 -5.22 1.68
C PHE A 81 -23.94 -4.36 1.46
N PHE A 82 -23.84 -3.41 0.53
CA PHE A 82 -24.99 -2.64 0.06
C PHE A 82 -25.06 -2.67 -1.46
N ALA A 83 -26.22 -3.05 -1.99
CA ALA A 83 -26.58 -2.91 -3.39
C ALA A 83 -27.82 -2.00 -3.53
N GLY A 84 -27.71 -0.95 -4.34
CA GLY A 84 -28.80 0.02 -4.50
C GLY A 84 -28.32 1.38 -5.02
N HIS A 85 -29.11 2.43 -4.79
CA HIS A 85 -28.71 3.79 -5.11
C HIS A 85 -27.73 4.37 -4.09
N GLY A 86 -26.67 5.00 -4.61
CA GLY A 86 -25.67 5.73 -3.83
C GLY A 86 -25.44 7.14 -4.37
N VAL A 87 -25.39 8.14 -3.48
CA VAL A 87 -25.23 9.56 -3.85
C VAL A 87 -24.00 10.14 -3.17
N GLN A 88 -23.24 10.95 -3.91
CA GLN A 88 -22.14 11.74 -3.35
C GLN A 88 -22.58 13.19 -3.15
N TRP A 89 -22.32 13.72 -1.95
CA TRP A 89 -22.59 15.11 -1.60
C TRP A 89 -21.55 15.62 -0.61
N GLU A 90 -20.96 16.81 -0.88
CA GLU A 90 -19.88 17.39 -0.05
C GLU A 90 -18.75 16.37 0.26
N GLU A 91 -18.29 15.66 -0.76
CA GLU A 91 -17.23 14.62 -0.64
C GLU A 91 -17.57 13.42 0.25
N GLN A 92 -18.85 13.27 0.64
CA GLN A 92 -19.34 12.14 1.42
C GLN A 92 -20.28 11.26 0.60
N ASN A 93 -20.28 9.97 0.93
CA ASN A 93 -21.13 8.97 0.30
C ASN A 93 -22.37 8.67 1.16
N TYR A 94 -23.53 8.66 0.52
CA TYR A 94 -24.81 8.36 1.12
C TYR A 94 -25.45 7.15 0.42
N LEU A 95 -25.89 6.16 1.20
CA LEU A 95 -26.64 5.00 0.74
C LEU A 95 -28.14 5.34 0.81
N VAL A 96 -28.84 5.22 -0.32
CA VAL A 96 -30.22 5.69 -0.46
C VAL A 96 -31.20 4.57 -0.13
N PRO A 97 -32.12 4.77 0.83
CA PRO A 97 -33.21 3.84 1.14
C PRO A 97 -34.38 3.93 0.13
N CYS A 98 -35.33 2.99 0.17
CA CYS A 98 -36.42 2.89 -0.81
C CYS A 98 -37.48 4.00 -0.72
N ASP A 99 -37.63 4.69 0.42
CA ASP A 99 -38.47 5.90 0.57
C ASP A 99 -37.77 7.16 0.05
N ASP A 100 -37.17 7.00 -1.12
CA ASP A 100 -36.32 7.93 -1.87
C ASP A 100 -37.10 9.17 -2.37
N ASP A 101 -38.42 9.08 -2.35
CA ASP A 101 -39.35 10.17 -2.60
C ASP A 101 -39.27 11.27 -1.53
N ARG A 102 -38.90 10.89 -0.30
CA ARG A 102 -38.69 11.82 0.83
C ARG A 102 -37.39 12.61 0.74
N ILE A 103 -36.44 12.21 -0.12
CA ILE A 103 -35.20 12.94 -0.39
C ILE A 103 -35.44 13.93 -1.52
N ARG A 104 -35.62 15.21 -1.19
CA ARG A 104 -35.96 16.27 -2.18
C ARG A 104 -34.86 17.31 -2.36
N ASN A 105 -33.95 17.41 -1.39
CA ASN A 105 -32.86 18.37 -1.35
C ASN A 105 -31.67 17.80 -0.55
N SER A 106 -30.57 18.55 -0.50
CA SER A 106 -29.35 18.13 0.21
C SER A 106 -29.50 18.05 1.74
N THR A 107 -30.45 18.78 2.32
CA THR A 107 -30.78 18.64 3.75
C THR A 107 -31.49 17.31 3.99
N ASP A 108 -32.50 16.97 3.18
CA ASP A 108 -33.18 15.68 3.27
C ASP A 108 -32.19 14.53 3.05
N LEU A 109 -31.23 14.65 2.13
CA LEU A 109 -30.18 13.65 1.91
C LEU A 109 -29.36 13.38 3.19
N ARG A 110 -28.98 14.43 3.93
CA ARG A 110 -28.20 14.29 5.18
C ARG A 110 -28.94 13.59 6.31
N TYR A 111 -30.27 13.71 6.35
CA TYR A 111 -31.10 13.21 7.46
C TYR A 111 -31.97 12.00 7.09
N ARG A 112 -32.05 11.63 5.81
CA ARG A 112 -32.90 10.55 5.30
C ARG A 112 -32.18 9.56 4.39
N ALA A 113 -30.85 9.66 4.31
CA ALA A 113 -30.00 8.63 3.73
C ALA A 113 -28.88 8.28 4.71
N VAL A 114 -28.34 7.07 4.59
CA VAL A 114 -27.30 6.58 5.49
C VAL A 114 -25.95 7.08 5.02
N ASN A 115 -25.21 7.80 5.86
CA ASN A 115 -23.83 8.16 5.56
C ASN A 115 -22.92 6.92 5.64
N ALA A 116 -22.32 6.52 4.52
CA ALA A 116 -21.53 5.28 4.42
C ALA A 116 -20.27 5.31 5.28
N GLN A 117 -19.62 6.48 5.42
CA GLN A 117 -18.42 6.61 6.27
C GLN A 117 -18.78 6.50 7.76
N ARG A 118 -19.93 7.06 8.15
CA ARG A 118 -20.44 6.92 9.52
C ARG A 118 -20.76 5.46 9.86
N ALA A 119 -21.43 4.75 8.97
CA ALA A 119 -21.74 3.33 9.17
C ALA A 119 -20.46 2.48 9.32
N LEU A 120 -19.44 2.73 8.49
CA LEU A 120 -18.12 2.11 8.63
C LEU A 120 -17.47 2.43 9.99
N GLN A 121 -17.51 3.69 10.43
CA GLN A 121 -16.93 4.10 11.71
C GLN A 121 -17.61 3.39 12.90
N LEU A 122 -18.95 3.28 12.89
CA LEU A 122 -19.70 2.58 13.94
C LEU A 122 -19.29 1.10 14.05
N MET A 123 -18.99 0.44 12.93
CA MET A 123 -18.48 -0.94 12.93
C MET A 123 -17.04 -1.00 13.45
N PHE A 124 -16.19 -0.05 13.06
CA PHE A 124 -14.79 0.02 13.48
C PHE A 124 -14.63 0.24 14.98
N ASP A 125 -15.49 1.05 15.58
CA ASP A 125 -15.45 1.35 17.03
C ASP A 125 -15.70 0.11 17.91
N LYS A 126 -16.14 -1.01 17.33
CA LYS A 126 -16.35 -2.30 18.03
C LYS A 126 -15.10 -3.19 18.09
N ASP A 127 -13.96 -2.70 17.58
CA ASP A 127 -12.67 -3.40 17.52
C ASP A 127 -12.72 -4.78 16.79
N PRO A 128 -13.28 -4.86 15.58
CA PRO A 128 -13.37 -6.12 14.84
C PRO A 128 -11.98 -6.63 14.39
N PHE A 129 -11.89 -7.93 14.09
CA PHE A 129 -10.72 -8.52 13.46
C PHE A 129 -10.52 -7.97 12.03
N VAL A 130 -11.59 -7.78 11.28
CA VAL A 130 -11.53 -7.14 9.96
C VAL A 130 -12.90 -6.61 9.59
N ILE A 131 -12.93 -5.55 8.76
CA ILE A 131 -14.15 -5.11 8.10
C ILE A 131 -13.98 -5.23 6.59
N VAL A 132 -14.86 -5.96 5.92
CA VAL A 132 -14.96 -5.99 4.46
C VAL A 132 -16.23 -5.22 4.08
N TYR A 133 -16.07 -4.03 3.49
CA TYR A 133 -17.13 -3.07 3.24
C TYR A 133 -17.35 -2.92 1.73
N LEU A 134 -18.40 -3.54 1.20
CA LEU A 134 -18.66 -3.71 -0.23
C LEU A 134 -19.86 -2.87 -0.67
N LEU A 135 -19.66 -1.98 -1.64
CA LEU A 135 -20.66 -1.05 -2.15
C LEU A 135 -20.91 -1.25 -3.65
N ASP A 136 -22.02 -1.92 -3.98
CA ASP A 136 -22.53 -2.12 -5.34
C ASP A 136 -23.61 -1.09 -5.68
N CYS A 137 -23.18 0.17 -5.80
CA CYS A 137 -24.11 1.30 -5.96
C CYS A 137 -24.31 1.73 -7.42
N CYS A 138 -25.56 1.79 -7.89
CA CYS A 138 -25.96 2.43 -9.15
C CYS A 138 -26.24 3.92 -8.93
N ARG A 139 -25.71 4.81 -9.78
CA ARG A 139 -25.72 6.27 -9.54
C ARG A 139 -26.66 7.09 -10.42
N THR A 140 -27.61 6.44 -11.08
CA THR A 140 -28.69 7.12 -11.80
C THR A 140 -29.75 7.58 -10.81
N TYR A 141 -29.44 8.59 -9.98
CA TYR A 141 -30.44 9.24 -9.14
C TYR A 141 -30.79 10.62 -9.71
N TRP A 142 -31.94 10.71 -10.39
CA TRP A 142 -32.46 11.93 -11.01
C TRP A 142 -33.26 12.72 -9.97
N LEU A 143 -32.72 13.84 -9.47
CA LEU A 143 -33.45 14.80 -8.63
C LEU A 143 -33.87 16.03 -9.44
N PRO A 144 -35.09 16.08 -10.01
CA PRO A 144 -35.53 17.16 -10.89
C PRO A 144 -35.79 18.51 -10.19
N SER A 145 -35.84 18.58 -8.86
CA SER A 145 -36.24 19.79 -8.11
C SER A 145 -35.11 20.71 -7.65
N LEU A 146 -33.84 20.35 -7.83
CA LEU A 146 -32.69 21.13 -7.33
C LEU A 146 -32.13 22.16 -8.32
N THR A 147 -32.78 22.34 -9.48
CA THR A 147 -32.29 23.14 -10.61
C THR A 147 -32.63 24.63 -10.56
N ARG A 148 -33.36 25.12 -9.54
CA ARG A 148 -33.84 26.53 -9.50
C ARG A 148 -33.25 27.45 -8.43
N SER A 149 -32.26 27.03 -7.66
CA SER A 149 -31.59 27.90 -6.70
C SER A 149 -30.09 27.64 -6.70
N ARG A 150 -29.32 28.52 -7.37
CA ARG A 150 -27.83 28.54 -7.40
C ARG A 150 -27.18 27.15 -7.52
N ALA A 151 -27.06 26.68 -8.77
CA ALA A 151 -26.13 25.64 -9.23
C ALA A 151 -25.58 24.71 -8.13
N MET A 152 -26.45 23.82 -7.62
CA MET A 152 -26.00 22.57 -7.04
C MET A 152 -25.52 21.70 -8.20
N GLU A 153 -24.21 21.70 -8.44
CA GLU A 153 -23.57 20.67 -9.23
C GLU A 153 -23.61 19.38 -8.38
N ILE A 154 -24.77 18.72 -8.32
CA ILE A 154 -24.82 17.29 -8.01
C ILE A 154 -24.03 16.66 -9.13
N SER A 155 -22.74 16.46 -8.86
CA SER A 155 -21.81 16.10 -9.90
C SER A 155 -22.25 14.78 -10.52
N SER A 156 -22.25 14.70 -11.85
CA SER A 156 -22.41 13.47 -12.62
C SER A 156 -21.26 12.46 -12.38
N ARG A 157 -20.40 12.70 -11.37
CA ARG A 157 -19.20 11.95 -11.04
C ARG A 157 -19.53 10.99 -9.91
N GLY A 158 -19.12 9.72 -10.07
CA GLY A 158 -19.19 8.53 -9.18
C GLY A 158 -19.09 8.74 -7.65
N MET A 159 -19.10 7.67 -6.85
CA MET A 159 -18.93 7.76 -5.38
C MET A 159 -17.68 8.57 -5.02
N ALA A 160 -17.65 9.29 -3.90
CA ALA A 160 -16.43 9.88 -3.36
C ALA A 160 -15.48 8.78 -2.88
N PRO A 161 -14.15 8.99 -2.92
CA PRO A 161 -13.23 8.16 -2.16
C PRO A 161 -13.64 8.12 -0.68
N MET A 162 -13.57 6.93 -0.05
CA MET A 162 -13.77 6.77 1.39
C MET A 162 -12.44 6.45 2.07
N SER A 163 -12.26 6.88 3.31
CA SER A 163 -11.06 6.57 4.07
C SER A 163 -11.25 5.23 4.79
N ALA A 164 -10.42 4.24 4.44
CA ALA A 164 -10.40 2.95 5.12
C ALA A 164 -9.94 3.13 6.58
N THR A 165 -10.83 2.89 7.54
CA THR A 165 -10.55 2.92 8.98
C THR A 165 -9.78 1.66 9.39
N GLY A 166 -8.75 1.80 10.24
CA GLY A 166 -7.67 0.82 10.35
C GLY A 166 -8.08 -0.64 10.55
N GLY A 167 -7.94 -1.47 9.51
CA GLY A 167 -8.40 -2.86 9.49
C GLY A 167 -9.61 -3.10 8.59
N SER A 168 -9.96 -2.14 7.72
CA SER A 168 -11.04 -2.29 6.74
C SER A 168 -10.52 -2.42 5.31
N LEU A 169 -11.17 -3.27 4.51
CA LEU A 169 -11.13 -3.22 3.06
C LEU A 169 -12.46 -2.64 2.57
N ILE A 170 -12.41 -1.57 1.80
CA ILE A 170 -13.59 -0.97 1.16
C ILE A 170 -13.49 -1.22 -0.33
N ALA A 171 -14.51 -1.82 -0.93
CA ALA A 171 -14.61 -2.02 -2.37
C ALA A 171 -15.87 -1.38 -2.93
N PHE A 172 -15.71 -0.70 -4.06
CA PHE A 172 -16.77 -0.12 -4.86
C PHE A 172 -16.88 -0.88 -6.17
N ALA A 173 -18.11 -1.15 -6.62
CA ALA A 173 -18.35 -1.82 -7.89
C ALA A 173 -17.80 -1.06 -9.12
N CYS A 174 -17.55 0.24 -8.99
CA CYS A 174 -16.88 1.04 -10.01
C CYS A 174 -16.06 2.18 -9.36
N ALA A 175 -15.04 2.68 -10.06
CA ALA A 175 -14.16 3.71 -9.54
C ALA A 175 -14.90 5.02 -9.20
N PRO A 176 -14.44 5.76 -8.17
CA PRO A 176 -14.88 7.13 -7.92
C PRO A 176 -14.89 7.94 -9.21
N GLY A 177 -15.99 8.64 -9.49
CA GLY A 177 -16.16 9.35 -10.76
C GLY A 177 -16.83 8.58 -11.90
N THR A 178 -16.99 7.25 -11.84
CA THR A 178 -17.49 6.41 -12.96
C THR A 178 -18.78 5.62 -12.63
N THR A 179 -19.34 4.88 -13.60
CA THR A 179 -20.64 4.19 -13.48
C THR A 179 -20.49 2.67 -13.62
N ALA A 180 -21.26 1.91 -12.84
CA ALA A 180 -21.33 0.45 -12.91
C ALA A 180 -22.32 -0.01 -14.00
N VAL A 181 -22.05 -1.16 -14.62
CA VAL A 181 -22.92 -1.81 -15.59
C VAL A 181 -23.99 -2.60 -14.84
N ASP A 182 -25.26 -2.28 -15.13
CA ASP A 182 -26.45 -2.79 -14.41
C ASP A 182 -26.73 -4.28 -14.63
N VAL A 183 -26.16 -4.91 -15.67
CA VAL A 183 -26.51 -6.29 -16.03
C VAL A 183 -25.27 -7.09 -16.41
N SER A 184 -25.00 -8.16 -15.67
CA SER A 184 -23.99 -9.16 -16.02
C SER A 184 -24.43 -10.09 -17.15
N SER A 185 -23.51 -10.88 -17.70
CA SER A 185 -23.81 -11.89 -18.73
C SER A 185 -24.89 -12.91 -18.34
N ASN A 186 -25.21 -13.08 -17.05
CA ASN A 186 -26.29 -13.97 -16.59
C ASN A 186 -27.67 -13.29 -16.49
N GLY A 187 -27.75 -11.97 -16.62
CA GLY A 187 -29.01 -11.21 -16.56
C GLY A 187 -29.65 -11.07 -15.17
N ARG A 188 -29.09 -11.68 -14.12
CA ARG A 188 -29.66 -11.78 -12.77
C ARG A 188 -29.02 -10.83 -11.77
N ASN A 189 -27.69 -10.73 -11.79
CA ASN A 189 -26.90 -9.95 -10.83
C ASN A 189 -26.22 -8.76 -11.51
N GLY A 190 -25.90 -7.74 -10.70
CA GLY A 190 -24.94 -6.70 -11.09
C GLY A 190 -23.59 -7.31 -11.45
N LEU A 191 -22.86 -6.70 -12.38
CA LEU A 191 -21.62 -7.30 -12.91
C LEU A 191 -20.52 -7.49 -11.85
N PHE A 192 -20.44 -6.57 -10.91
CA PHE A 192 -19.52 -6.69 -9.78
C PHE A 192 -19.87 -7.89 -8.90
N THR A 193 -21.13 -7.97 -8.46
CA THR A 193 -21.60 -9.08 -7.61
C THR A 193 -21.50 -10.43 -8.34
N TYR A 194 -21.80 -10.50 -9.63
CA TYR A 194 -21.63 -11.72 -10.44
C TYR A 194 -20.22 -12.29 -10.36
N HIS A 195 -19.20 -11.46 -10.57
CA HIS A 195 -17.80 -11.89 -10.47
C HIS A 195 -17.40 -12.19 -9.03
N LEU A 196 -17.87 -11.40 -8.06
CA LEU A 196 -17.61 -11.64 -6.64
C LEU A 196 -18.05 -13.05 -6.21
N LEU A 197 -19.27 -13.47 -6.59
CA LEU A 197 -19.84 -14.78 -6.24
C LEU A 197 -18.97 -15.96 -6.68
N GLN A 198 -18.17 -15.81 -7.74
CA GLN A 198 -17.28 -16.86 -8.23
C GLN A 198 -16.07 -17.10 -7.31
N HIS A 199 -15.78 -16.18 -6.38
CA HIS A 199 -14.60 -16.25 -5.52
C HIS A 199 -14.93 -16.45 -4.03
N ILE A 200 -16.11 -16.06 -3.55
CA ILE A 200 -16.47 -16.10 -2.12
C ILE A 200 -16.23 -17.47 -1.45
N THR A 201 -16.45 -18.57 -2.15
CA THR A 201 -16.35 -19.93 -1.60
C THR A 201 -15.00 -20.62 -1.88
N LYS A 202 -14.07 -19.96 -2.59
CA LYS A 202 -12.78 -20.56 -2.95
C LYS A 202 -11.86 -20.65 -1.72
N PRO A 203 -11.41 -21.86 -1.32
CA PRO A 203 -10.50 -22.02 -0.19
C PRO A 203 -9.12 -21.41 -0.45
N GLY A 204 -8.58 -20.74 0.57
CA GLY A 204 -7.22 -20.20 0.56
C GLY A 204 -7.02 -18.95 -0.29
N GLU A 205 -8.11 -18.36 -0.80
CA GLU A 205 -8.03 -17.10 -1.55
C GLU A 205 -8.07 -15.91 -0.59
N ASN A 206 -6.98 -15.15 -0.59
CA ASN A 206 -6.85 -13.95 0.23
C ASN A 206 -7.84 -12.88 -0.23
N ILE A 207 -8.49 -12.16 0.70
CA ILE A 207 -9.50 -11.16 0.36
C ILE A 207 -8.98 -10.07 -0.58
N THR A 208 -7.72 -9.64 -0.44
CA THR A 208 -7.12 -8.63 -1.31
C THR A 208 -6.94 -9.18 -2.73
N MET A 209 -6.45 -10.43 -2.84
CA MET A 209 -6.26 -11.09 -4.12
C MET A 209 -7.59 -11.37 -4.81
N LEU A 210 -8.60 -11.80 -4.04
CA LEU A 210 -9.97 -11.95 -4.50
C LEU A 210 -10.50 -10.65 -5.12
N MET A 211 -10.28 -9.50 -4.48
CA MET A 211 -10.73 -8.22 -5.03
C MET A 211 -9.96 -7.80 -6.29
N ILE A 212 -8.68 -8.16 -6.39
CA ILE A 212 -7.88 -7.94 -7.62
C ILE A 212 -8.45 -8.79 -8.77
N ASP A 213 -8.74 -10.06 -8.52
CA ASP A 213 -9.28 -10.97 -9.53
C ASP A 213 -10.68 -10.53 -9.99
N VAL A 214 -11.55 -10.13 -9.06
CA VAL A 214 -12.86 -9.54 -9.39
C VAL A 214 -12.70 -8.28 -10.24
N THR A 215 -11.77 -7.39 -9.87
CA THR A 215 -11.49 -6.17 -10.65
C THR A 215 -11.05 -6.49 -12.07
N GLN A 216 -10.14 -7.46 -12.23
CA GLN A 216 -9.64 -7.91 -13.53
C GLN A 216 -10.77 -8.51 -14.37
N ALA A 217 -11.64 -9.33 -13.78
CA ALA A 217 -12.74 -9.97 -14.49
C ALA A 217 -13.79 -8.96 -14.98
N VAL A 218 -14.19 -8.00 -14.12
CA VAL A 218 -15.12 -6.92 -14.49
C VAL A 218 -14.52 -6.01 -15.57
N ALA A 219 -13.25 -5.61 -15.43
CA ALA A 219 -12.58 -4.79 -16.44
C ALA A 219 -12.48 -5.52 -17.79
N THR A 220 -12.21 -6.82 -17.78
CA THR A 220 -12.13 -7.62 -19.00
C THR A 220 -13.48 -7.72 -19.70
N GLU A 221 -14.55 -8.06 -18.97
CA GLU A 221 -15.90 -8.22 -19.56
C GLU A 221 -16.45 -6.89 -20.08
N THR A 222 -16.11 -5.77 -19.44
CA THR A 222 -16.58 -4.44 -19.87
C THR A 222 -15.68 -3.72 -20.85
N ASN A 223 -14.53 -4.29 -21.24
CA ASN A 223 -13.45 -3.58 -21.95
C ASN A 223 -13.06 -2.27 -21.23
N SER A 224 -12.85 -2.38 -19.92
CA SER A 224 -12.45 -1.31 -18.99
C SER A 224 -13.45 -0.16 -18.86
N LYS A 225 -14.72 -0.34 -19.26
CA LYS A 225 -15.78 0.66 -19.02
C LYS A 225 -16.20 0.71 -17.55
N GLN A 226 -16.12 -0.41 -16.85
CA GLN A 226 -16.31 -0.51 -15.41
C GLN A 226 -15.02 -1.08 -14.80
N ILE A 227 -14.49 -0.38 -13.82
CA ILE A 227 -13.31 -0.82 -13.07
C ILE A 227 -13.65 -0.72 -11.59
N PRO A 228 -13.88 -1.84 -10.89
CA PRO A 228 -14.02 -1.83 -9.44
C PRO A 228 -12.84 -1.15 -8.77
N TYR A 229 -13.10 -0.42 -7.69
CA TYR A 229 -12.08 0.31 -6.95
C TYR A 229 -12.04 -0.17 -5.52
N THR A 230 -10.85 -0.49 -5.03
CA THR A 230 -10.63 -0.96 -3.67
C THR A 230 -9.68 -0.01 -2.96
N THR A 231 -10.00 0.34 -1.73
CA THR A 231 -9.10 0.99 -0.78
C THR A 231 -9.00 0.14 0.47
N SER A 232 -7.80 0.00 1.03
CA SER A 232 -7.54 -0.95 2.10
C SER A 232 -6.67 -0.32 3.17
N SER A 233 -7.02 -0.61 4.42
CA SER A 233 -6.20 -0.39 5.60
C SER A 233 -6.06 -1.68 6.41
N LEU A 234 -6.23 -2.85 5.75
CA LEU A 234 -6.10 -4.16 6.37
C LEU A 234 -4.75 -4.28 7.10
N ARG A 235 -4.81 -4.69 8.36
CA ARG A 235 -3.64 -4.80 9.26
C ARG A 235 -3.10 -6.22 9.38
N ARG A 236 -3.64 -7.14 8.58
CA ARG A 236 -3.40 -8.58 8.66
C ARG A 236 -3.25 -9.13 7.24
N ARG A 237 -2.21 -9.93 7.02
CA ARG A 237 -1.94 -10.58 5.73
C ARG A 237 -2.89 -11.73 5.47
N ASP A 238 -3.32 -12.45 6.52
CA ASP A 238 -4.09 -13.69 6.43
C ASP A 238 -5.61 -13.46 6.59
N VAL A 239 -6.20 -12.63 5.74
CA VAL A 239 -7.66 -12.43 5.73
C VAL A 239 -8.28 -13.28 4.62
N TYR A 240 -8.94 -14.36 5.02
CA TYR A 240 -9.58 -15.32 4.12
C TYR A 240 -11.08 -15.43 4.43
N LEU A 241 -11.91 -15.49 3.39
CA LEU A 241 -13.32 -15.87 3.57
C LEU A 241 -13.42 -17.37 3.87
N VAL A 242 -12.58 -18.19 3.23
CA VAL A 242 -12.39 -19.61 3.49
C VAL A 242 -10.90 -19.88 3.65
N ALA A 243 -10.47 -20.36 4.82
CA ALA A 243 -9.07 -20.68 5.08
C ALA A 243 -8.54 -21.76 4.12
N PRO A 244 -7.22 -21.81 3.85
CA PRO A 244 -6.62 -22.89 3.07
C PRO A 244 -6.88 -24.24 3.74
N THR A 245 -7.26 -25.26 2.96
CA THR A 245 -7.33 -26.63 3.48
C THR A 245 -5.90 -27.11 3.73
N THR A 246 -5.60 -27.48 4.98
CA THR A 246 -4.30 -28.05 5.35
C THR A 246 -4.07 -29.36 4.58
N GLN A 247 -3.30 -29.31 3.50
CA GLN A 247 -2.66 -30.52 3.00
C GLN A 247 -1.53 -30.90 3.96
N ASN A 248 -1.50 -32.19 4.33
CA ASN A 248 -0.50 -32.83 5.19
C ASN A 248 0.93 -32.33 4.90
N PRO A 249 1.80 -32.23 5.94
CA PRO A 249 3.21 -31.94 5.73
C PRO A 249 3.80 -32.99 4.79
N HIS A 250 4.31 -32.54 3.64
CA HIS A 250 5.04 -33.42 2.72
C HIS A 250 6.18 -34.11 3.48
N PRO A 251 6.36 -35.43 3.31
CA PRO A 251 7.40 -36.19 4.00
C PRO A 251 8.79 -35.69 3.61
N ASN A 252 9.64 -35.51 4.62
CA ASN A 252 11.09 -35.27 4.59
C ASN A 252 11.74 -35.48 3.21
N LEU A 253 12.11 -34.39 2.54
CA LEU A 253 13.13 -34.42 1.50
C LEU A 253 14.48 -34.72 2.17
N LEU A 254 14.85 -36.00 2.12
CA LEU A 254 16.20 -36.46 2.36
C LEU A 254 17.16 -35.70 1.43
N VAL A 255 18.06 -34.93 2.03
CA VAL A 255 19.19 -34.28 1.36
C VAL A 255 20.05 -35.36 0.68
N PRO A 256 20.32 -35.31 -0.63
CA PRO A 256 21.30 -36.20 -1.23
C PRO A 256 22.71 -35.83 -0.73
N LYS A 257 23.45 -36.82 -0.27
CA LYS A 257 24.87 -36.71 0.11
C LYS A 257 25.68 -36.06 -1.01
N VAL A 258 26.42 -35.00 -0.64
CA VAL A 258 27.46 -34.39 -1.47
C VAL A 258 28.55 -35.42 -1.77
N ALA A 259 28.72 -35.74 -3.05
CA ALA A 259 29.92 -36.43 -3.53
C ALA A 259 31.07 -35.43 -3.59
N GLN A 260 32.09 -35.64 -2.77
CA GLN A 260 33.37 -34.96 -2.87
C GLN A 260 34.04 -35.32 -4.19
N PHE A 261 34.39 -34.32 -5.01
CA PHE A 261 35.43 -34.47 -6.01
C PHE A 261 36.43 -33.32 -5.91
N SER A 262 37.65 -33.74 -5.62
CA SER A 262 38.88 -32.98 -5.44
C SER A 262 39.39 -32.36 -6.74
N PHE A 263 39.93 -31.15 -6.63
CA PHE A 263 40.66 -30.44 -7.67
C PHE A 263 41.91 -31.22 -8.13
N ASN A 264 42.16 -31.23 -9.45
CA ASN A 264 43.51 -31.38 -9.99
C ASN A 264 43.71 -30.48 -11.21
N SER A 265 44.78 -29.69 -11.14
CA SER A 265 45.30 -28.78 -12.15
C SER A 265 46.04 -29.50 -13.28
N LYS A 266 45.96 -29.00 -14.52
CA LYS A 266 47.12 -28.73 -15.41
C LYS A 266 46.69 -28.09 -16.74
N MET A 267 47.56 -27.21 -17.24
CA MET A 267 47.44 -26.33 -18.40
C MET A 267 47.45 -27.07 -19.76
N ASN A 268 46.87 -26.46 -20.81
CA ASN A 268 47.58 -25.75 -21.91
C ASN A 268 46.73 -25.65 -23.20
N ASN A 269 46.75 -24.43 -23.80
CA ASN A 269 46.70 -24.05 -25.25
C ASN A 269 45.51 -24.55 -26.11
N SER A 270 44.93 -23.81 -27.06
CA SER A 270 45.37 -22.66 -27.86
C SER A 270 44.16 -21.98 -28.54
N TYR A 271 44.35 -20.71 -28.90
CA TYR A 271 43.50 -19.82 -29.69
C TYR A 271 42.99 -20.38 -31.04
N GLN A 272 41.79 -19.96 -31.47
CA GLN A 272 41.62 -19.18 -32.70
C GLN A 272 40.23 -18.52 -32.83
N LEU A 273 40.25 -17.22 -33.16
CA LEU A 273 39.16 -16.40 -33.68
C LEU A 273 39.04 -16.63 -35.18
N ASN A 274 37.81 -16.64 -35.72
CA ASN A 274 37.58 -16.27 -37.12
C ASN A 274 36.24 -15.55 -37.28
N HIS A 275 36.34 -14.33 -37.81
CA HIS A 275 35.25 -13.55 -38.41
C HIS A 275 34.94 -14.08 -39.82
N SER A 276 33.67 -14.04 -40.24
CA SER A 276 33.30 -13.71 -41.62
C SER A 276 31.82 -13.31 -41.73
N THR A 277 31.56 -12.48 -42.73
CA THR A 277 30.44 -11.55 -42.91
C THR A 277 29.42 -12.02 -43.97
N ILE A 278 28.15 -11.63 -43.73
CA ILE A 278 27.08 -11.18 -44.66
C ILE A 278 26.55 -12.15 -45.76
N SER A 279 25.23 -12.41 -45.75
CA SER A 279 24.34 -12.09 -46.90
C SER A 279 22.84 -12.21 -46.58
N THR A 280 22.08 -11.30 -47.18
CA THR A 280 20.62 -11.15 -47.26
C THR A 280 19.94 -12.21 -48.14
N ALA A 281 18.70 -12.62 -47.81
CA ALA A 281 17.53 -12.63 -48.73
C ALA A 281 16.34 -13.50 -48.27
N THR A 282 15.17 -12.83 -48.22
CA THR A 282 13.86 -13.23 -48.78
C THR A 282 12.94 -14.26 -48.09
N ILE A 283 11.72 -13.76 -47.87
CA ILE A 283 10.49 -14.42 -47.41
C ILE A 283 9.98 -15.44 -48.44
N SER A 284 9.53 -16.61 -47.98
CA SER A 284 8.69 -17.53 -48.76
C SER A 284 7.70 -18.26 -47.85
N LYS A 285 6.49 -18.44 -48.40
CA LYS A 285 5.26 -18.82 -47.72
C LYS A 285 5.26 -20.25 -47.15
N THR A 286 4.59 -20.35 -46.02
CA THR A 286 4.12 -21.51 -45.24
C THR A 286 3.34 -22.55 -46.04
N SER A 287 3.59 -23.84 -45.75
CA SER A 287 2.52 -24.84 -45.56
C SER A 287 3.00 -26.09 -44.79
N ILE A 288 2.23 -26.44 -43.74
CA ILE A 288 1.94 -27.77 -43.17
C ILE A 288 3.08 -28.56 -42.47
N SER A 289 3.01 -28.69 -41.14
CA SER A 289 2.40 -29.86 -40.47
C SER A 289 2.66 -29.84 -38.96
N THR A 290 1.66 -30.36 -38.27
CA THR A 290 1.44 -30.48 -36.84
C THR A 290 2.36 -31.50 -36.16
N GLN A 291 2.91 -31.12 -34.99
CA GLN A 291 2.85 -31.85 -33.72
C GLN A 291 4.10 -31.54 -32.87
N SER A 292 3.96 -30.62 -31.92
CA SER A 292 4.67 -30.74 -30.64
C SER A 292 3.82 -30.11 -29.55
N SER A 293 3.46 -30.95 -28.58
CA SER A 293 2.78 -30.61 -27.35
C SER A 293 3.69 -29.72 -26.49
N ILE A 294 3.52 -28.41 -26.64
CA ILE A 294 4.09 -27.41 -25.72
C ILE A 294 3.01 -27.14 -24.67
N LYS A 295 3.25 -27.55 -23.42
CA LYS A 295 2.51 -27.00 -22.27
C LYS A 295 2.68 -25.49 -22.31
N PRO A 296 1.63 -24.67 -22.21
CA PRO A 296 1.80 -23.23 -22.11
C PRO A 296 2.53 -22.96 -20.78
N GLN A 297 3.83 -22.68 -20.85
CA GLN A 297 4.47 -21.86 -19.83
C GLN A 297 3.68 -20.54 -19.85
N GLN A 298 3.01 -20.23 -18.74
CA GLN A 298 2.55 -18.88 -18.47
C GLN A 298 3.79 -17.99 -18.53
N ILE A 299 4.02 -17.36 -19.69
CA ILE A 299 4.85 -16.19 -19.79
C ILE A 299 4.03 -15.11 -19.08
N GLN A 300 4.19 -14.99 -17.75
CA GLN A 300 3.82 -13.76 -17.07
C GLN A 300 4.70 -12.67 -17.69
N ILE A 301 4.14 -11.94 -18.66
CA ILE A 301 4.70 -10.67 -19.08
C ILE A 301 4.60 -9.80 -17.83
N LYS A 302 5.71 -9.69 -17.08
CA LYS A 302 5.88 -8.75 -15.98
C LYS A 302 5.77 -7.34 -16.56
N LYS A 303 4.53 -6.86 -16.77
CA LYS A 303 4.30 -5.48 -17.16
C LYS A 303 4.77 -4.61 -15.99
N ASN A 304 5.52 -3.57 -16.32
CA ASN A 304 5.95 -2.58 -15.34
C ASN A 304 4.70 -2.00 -14.66
N LYS A 305 4.71 -1.87 -13.33
CA LYS A 305 3.58 -1.37 -12.53
C LYS A 305 3.40 0.15 -12.68
N PHE A 306 4.39 0.87 -13.20
CA PHE A 306 4.41 2.33 -13.24
C PHE A 306 4.63 2.89 -14.64
N GLN A 307 4.00 4.02 -14.90
CA GLN A 307 4.31 4.85 -16.05
C GLN A 307 5.80 5.22 -15.99
N GLN A 308 6.47 5.15 -17.13
CA GLN A 308 7.90 5.46 -17.22
C GLN A 308 8.17 6.97 -17.33
N PHE A 309 7.13 7.80 -17.28
CA PHE A 309 7.23 9.25 -17.27
C PHE A 309 7.01 9.77 -15.86
N ALA A 310 8.01 10.43 -15.28
CA ALA A 310 7.87 11.11 -14.00
C ALA A 310 7.38 12.55 -14.14
N ILE A 311 6.65 12.99 -13.11
CA ILE A 311 6.28 14.38 -12.88
C ILE A 311 7.07 14.90 -11.67
N THR A 312 7.81 16.00 -11.86
CA THR A 312 8.45 16.69 -10.73
C THR A 312 7.37 17.35 -9.88
N VAL A 313 7.25 16.93 -8.62
CA VAL A 313 6.19 17.39 -7.70
C VAL A 313 6.71 18.30 -6.58
N ALA A 314 8.03 18.35 -6.38
CA ALA A 314 8.70 19.29 -5.48
C ALA A 314 10.16 19.51 -5.93
N GLY A 315 10.69 20.72 -5.72
CA GLY A 315 12.04 21.10 -6.14
C GLY A 315 12.23 21.15 -7.65
N GLY A 316 13.42 20.79 -8.14
CA GLY A 316 13.76 20.80 -9.57
C GLY A 316 14.15 22.16 -10.14
N ASN A 317 14.19 23.21 -9.32
CA ASN A 317 14.63 24.57 -9.68
C ASN A 317 16.10 24.83 -9.28
N GLY A 318 16.93 23.79 -9.32
CA GLY A 318 18.31 23.82 -8.86
C GLY A 318 18.47 23.64 -7.34
N GLU A 319 19.73 23.54 -6.93
CA GLU A 319 20.17 23.55 -5.54
C GLU A 319 20.00 24.96 -4.94
N GLY A 320 19.38 25.08 -3.77
CA GLY A 320 19.34 26.34 -3.04
C GLY A 320 18.32 26.36 -1.90
N GLN A 321 18.18 27.51 -1.26
CA GLN A 321 17.38 27.72 -0.03
C GLN A 321 15.98 28.32 -0.30
N GLU A 322 15.71 28.76 -1.53
CA GLU A 322 14.40 29.31 -1.90
C GLU A 322 13.28 28.29 -1.67
N LEU A 323 12.04 28.76 -1.51
CA LEU A 323 10.90 27.88 -1.22
C LEU A 323 10.50 27.00 -2.41
N ASN A 324 10.96 27.30 -3.62
CA ASN A 324 10.82 26.44 -4.81
C ASN A 324 12.06 25.55 -5.05
N GLN A 325 13.04 25.54 -4.14
CA GLN A 325 14.27 24.75 -4.25
C GLN A 325 14.39 23.72 -3.11
N LEU A 326 15.12 22.65 -3.39
CA LEU A 326 15.55 21.65 -2.41
C LEU A 326 17.06 21.52 -2.47
N HIS A 327 17.69 21.11 -1.38
CA HIS A 327 19.08 20.77 -1.34
C HIS A 327 19.23 19.30 -0.93
N ARG A 328 19.30 18.43 -1.94
CA ARG A 328 19.51 16.97 -1.79
C ARG A 328 18.49 16.34 -0.82
N PRO A 329 17.20 16.32 -1.22
CA PRO A 329 16.13 15.83 -0.35
C PRO A 329 16.40 14.39 0.08
N TRP A 330 16.08 14.08 1.34
CA TRP A 330 16.32 12.76 1.93
C TRP A 330 15.00 12.04 2.20
N GLY A 331 14.63 11.86 3.48
CA GLY A 331 13.40 11.21 3.88
C GLY A 331 12.19 12.06 3.52
N MET A 332 11.11 11.40 3.17
CA MET A 332 9.82 12.03 2.95
C MET A 332 8.70 11.16 3.48
N PHE A 333 7.55 11.78 3.70
CA PHE A 333 6.28 11.07 3.79
C PHE A 333 5.19 11.90 3.10
N ILE A 334 4.11 11.23 2.71
CA ILE A 334 2.98 11.85 2.02
C ILE A 334 1.76 11.72 2.93
N ASP A 335 1.06 12.82 3.18
CA ASP A 335 -0.20 12.78 3.93
C ASP A 335 -1.41 12.44 3.02
N ASN A 336 -2.56 12.24 3.65
CA ASN A 336 -3.81 11.89 2.95
C ASN A 336 -4.28 12.97 1.98
N ASP A 337 -3.86 14.23 2.17
CA ASP A 337 -4.18 15.37 1.31
C ASP A 337 -3.16 15.51 0.15
N LYS A 338 -2.32 14.48 -0.06
CA LYS A 338 -1.22 14.45 -1.04
C LYS A 338 -0.20 15.57 -0.82
N SER A 339 -0.07 16.09 0.39
CA SER A 339 1.04 16.96 0.75
C SER A 339 2.28 16.13 1.06
N ILE A 340 3.41 16.54 0.51
CA ILE A 340 4.69 15.87 0.66
C ILE A 340 5.49 16.62 1.72
N TYR A 341 5.93 15.95 2.77
CA TYR A 341 6.83 16.51 3.76
C TYR A 341 8.21 15.93 3.51
N ILE A 342 9.19 16.81 3.31
CA ILE A 342 10.50 16.43 2.80
C ILE A 342 11.54 16.94 3.79
N ALA A 343 12.43 16.05 4.22
CA ALA A 343 13.66 16.44 4.89
C ALA A 343 14.60 17.05 3.86
N ASP A 344 14.95 18.32 4.07
CA ASP A 344 15.82 19.11 3.21
C ASP A 344 17.13 19.37 3.98
N PRO A 345 17.99 18.33 4.10
CA PRO A 345 19.03 18.26 5.13
C PRO A 345 20.00 19.43 5.09
N PHE A 346 20.45 19.80 3.90
CA PHE A 346 21.46 20.85 3.73
C PHE A 346 20.88 22.27 3.76
N ASN A 347 19.55 22.39 3.83
CA ASN A 347 18.86 23.63 4.19
C ASN A 347 18.33 23.60 5.63
N HIS A 348 18.66 22.56 6.42
CA HIS A 348 18.36 22.49 7.85
C HIS A 348 16.86 22.66 8.16
N ARG A 349 15.99 22.07 7.33
CA ARG A 349 14.54 22.27 7.42
C ARG A 349 13.74 21.03 7.01
N ILE A 350 12.50 20.99 7.45
CA ILE A 350 11.45 20.17 6.86
C ILE A 350 10.51 21.08 6.08
N ILE A 351 10.27 20.74 4.82
CA ILE A 351 9.40 21.50 3.92
C ILE A 351 8.16 20.68 3.54
N LYS A 352 6.99 21.30 3.65
CA LYS A 352 5.72 20.77 3.16
C LYS A 352 5.47 21.31 1.75
N TRP A 353 5.19 20.43 0.80
CA TRP A 353 4.81 20.77 -0.56
C TRP A 353 3.41 20.24 -0.85
N LYS A 354 2.47 21.12 -1.17
CA LYS A 354 1.15 20.68 -1.65
C LYS A 354 1.27 20.26 -3.11
N LEU A 355 0.54 19.22 -3.51
CA LEU A 355 0.47 18.82 -4.91
C LEU A 355 0.06 20.01 -5.80
N ASN A 356 0.73 20.16 -6.96
CA ASN A 356 0.56 21.27 -7.89
C ASN A 356 0.99 22.66 -7.39
N SER A 357 1.65 22.75 -6.22
CA SER A 357 2.27 24.01 -5.77
C SER A 357 3.64 24.19 -6.44
N ASN A 358 4.00 25.44 -6.74
CA ASN A 358 5.34 25.79 -7.23
C ASN A 358 6.35 26.07 -6.11
N THR A 359 5.88 26.23 -4.88
CA THR A 359 6.69 26.49 -3.69
C THR A 359 6.23 25.62 -2.52
N GLY A 360 7.17 25.29 -1.64
CA GLY A 360 6.91 24.66 -0.37
C GLY A 360 6.73 25.67 0.77
N GLN A 361 6.37 25.14 1.94
CA GLN A 361 6.24 25.85 3.20
C GLN A 361 7.12 25.18 4.25
N VAL A 362 7.96 25.94 4.95
CA VAL A 362 8.75 25.40 6.06
C VAL A 362 7.82 25.07 7.23
N VAL A 363 7.87 23.82 7.71
CA VAL A 363 7.03 23.36 8.83
C VAL A 363 7.85 22.98 10.07
N ALA A 364 9.15 22.78 9.93
CA ALA A 364 10.09 22.63 11.05
C ALA A 364 11.50 23.07 10.62
N GLY A 365 12.24 23.68 11.55
CA GLY A 365 13.57 24.23 11.24
C GLY A 365 13.49 25.45 10.33
N GLY A 366 14.53 25.67 9.52
CA GLY A 366 14.65 26.85 8.65
C GLY A 366 15.12 28.12 9.36
N ASN A 367 15.43 28.05 10.66
CA ASN A 367 15.97 29.16 11.47
C ASN A 367 17.51 29.11 11.56
N GLY A 368 18.15 28.65 10.48
CA GLY A 368 19.58 28.37 10.41
C GLY A 368 19.99 27.02 11.04
N GLN A 369 21.20 26.59 10.71
CA GLN A 369 21.84 25.43 11.32
C GLN A 369 22.14 25.72 12.80
N GLY A 370 21.76 24.81 13.70
CA GLY A 370 22.07 24.93 15.12
C GLY A 370 21.49 23.79 15.94
N ASN A 371 21.61 23.89 17.26
CA ASN A 371 21.19 22.86 18.22
C ASN A 371 20.07 23.30 19.16
N GLN A 372 19.54 24.52 19.01
CA GLN A 372 18.34 24.94 19.73
C GLN A 372 17.13 24.07 19.33
N ASN A 373 16.10 24.03 20.15
CA ASN A 373 14.94 23.16 19.93
C ASN A 373 14.15 23.50 18.64
N ASN A 374 14.23 24.74 18.17
CA ASN A 374 13.63 25.21 16.92
C ASN A 374 14.62 25.24 15.74
N GLN A 375 15.87 24.77 15.93
CA GLN A 375 16.90 24.65 14.90
C GLN A 375 17.18 23.18 14.61
N LEU A 376 17.30 22.84 13.33
CA LEU A 376 17.68 21.50 12.88
C LEU A 376 19.10 21.54 12.30
N ASN A 377 19.76 20.40 12.27
CA ASN A 377 21.08 20.21 11.69
C ASN A 377 21.08 18.92 10.86
N GLU A 378 21.07 19.03 9.53
CA GLU A 378 20.96 17.89 8.61
C GLU A 378 19.84 16.90 8.94
N PRO A 379 18.56 17.34 9.04
CA PRO A 379 17.46 16.41 9.29
C PRO A 379 17.36 15.36 8.18
N ARG A 380 17.27 14.07 8.54
CA ARG A 380 17.28 12.96 7.57
C ARG A 380 15.89 12.38 7.32
N GLY A 381 15.06 12.33 8.35
CA GLY A 381 13.75 11.70 8.31
C GLY A 381 12.71 12.58 8.99
N VAL A 382 11.49 12.50 8.48
CA VAL A 382 10.31 13.11 9.06
C VAL A 382 9.16 12.12 8.94
N ILE A 383 8.41 11.96 10.02
CA ILE A 383 7.16 11.19 10.06
C ILE A 383 6.11 11.97 10.85
N PHE A 384 4.84 11.65 10.64
CA PHE A 384 3.73 12.26 11.36
C PHE A 384 3.11 11.28 12.35
N ASP A 385 3.19 11.61 13.62
CA ASP A 385 2.52 10.89 14.70
C ASP A 385 1.08 11.39 14.79
N LYS A 386 0.16 10.65 14.13
CA LYS A 386 -1.28 10.95 14.10
C LYS A 386 -1.89 11.00 15.50
N LYS A 387 -1.41 10.18 16.45
CA LYS A 387 -1.98 10.08 17.80
C LYS A 387 -1.73 11.36 18.61
N ASN A 388 -0.56 11.96 18.43
CA ASN A 388 -0.16 13.18 19.15
C ASN A 388 -0.23 14.44 18.29
N ASN A 389 -0.71 14.32 17.03
CA ASN A 389 -0.78 15.41 16.05
C ASN A 389 0.55 16.17 15.92
N SER A 390 1.66 15.44 15.80
CA SER A 390 3.02 16.01 15.88
C SER A 390 3.96 15.40 14.85
N PHE A 391 4.92 16.18 14.36
CA PHE A 391 6.02 15.65 13.55
C PHE A 391 7.10 15.06 14.46
N ILE A 392 7.68 13.94 14.02
CA ILE A 392 8.89 13.38 14.62
C ILE A 392 9.98 13.44 13.56
N ILE A 393 11.13 14.01 13.93
CA ILE A 393 12.21 14.33 13.00
C ILE A 393 13.51 13.73 13.52
N SER A 394 14.25 13.05 12.65
CA SER A 394 15.62 12.64 12.94
C SER A 394 16.56 13.79 12.62
N ASP A 395 17.02 14.47 13.67
CA ASP A 395 17.91 15.62 13.62
C ASP A 395 19.37 15.15 13.71
N LYS A 396 19.80 14.48 12.63
CA LYS A 396 21.02 13.67 12.58
C LYS A 396 22.27 14.44 13.01
N GLY A 397 22.45 15.67 12.53
CA GLY A 397 23.61 16.49 12.86
C GLY A 397 23.71 16.85 14.34
N ASN A 398 22.58 16.85 15.06
CA ASN A 398 22.52 17.07 16.51
C ASN A 398 22.42 15.75 17.31
N LYS A 399 22.53 14.59 16.64
CA LYS A 399 22.41 13.25 17.23
C LYS A 399 21.18 13.08 18.14
N ARG A 400 20.02 13.55 17.68
CA ARG A 400 18.75 13.52 18.45
C ARG A 400 17.54 13.29 17.58
N VAL A 401 16.48 12.76 18.17
CA VAL A 401 15.13 12.76 17.60
C VAL A 401 14.30 13.79 18.34
N ILE A 402 13.70 14.70 17.58
CA ILE A 402 12.93 15.82 18.09
C ILE A 402 11.47 15.74 17.61
N ARG A 403 10.55 16.11 18.49
CA ARG A 403 9.13 16.17 18.22
C ARG A 403 8.68 17.63 18.13
N TYR A 404 7.90 17.96 17.09
CA TYR A 404 7.28 19.26 16.87
C TYR A 404 5.76 19.12 16.96
N PHE A 405 5.13 19.79 17.94
CA PHE A 405 3.68 19.68 18.21
C PHE A 405 2.82 20.69 17.47
N ASP A 406 3.41 21.75 16.93
CA ASP A 406 2.70 22.77 16.19
C ASP A 406 3.48 23.19 14.95
N GLN A 407 2.75 23.65 13.93
CA GLN A 407 3.33 24.18 12.69
C GLN A 407 3.97 25.58 12.88
N ASN A 408 3.73 26.22 14.04
CA ASN A 408 4.28 27.53 14.38
C ASN A 408 5.68 27.43 15.00
N GLN A 409 6.20 26.21 15.18
CA GLN A 409 7.48 25.93 15.77
C GLN A 409 7.66 26.54 17.18
N THR A 410 6.63 26.52 18.01
CA THR A 410 6.70 27.04 19.38
C THR A 410 6.82 25.97 20.46
N ASN A 411 6.44 24.74 20.15
CA ASN A 411 6.45 23.62 21.10
C ASN A 411 7.21 22.42 20.52
N GLN A 412 8.48 22.28 20.93
CA GLN A 412 9.30 21.12 20.61
C GLN A 412 9.86 20.42 21.84
N GLN A 413 10.00 19.12 21.70
CA GLN A 413 10.56 18.26 22.71
C GLN A 413 11.60 17.32 22.11
N ILE A 414 12.80 17.29 22.69
CA ILE A 414 13.77 16.23 22.41
C ILE A 414 13.26 14.96 23.07
N ILE A 415 13.01 13.92 22.27
CA ILE A 415 12.42 12.66 22.73
C ILE A 415 13.44 11.52 22.75
N ILE A 416 14.52 11.61 21.96
CA ILE A 416 15.65 10.66 21.98
C ILE A 416 16.94 11.48 21.79
N SER A 417 17.97 11.19 22.57
CA SER A 417 19.26 11.89 22.55
C SER A 417 20.43 10.91 22.39
N ASN A 418 21.58 11.42 21.94
CA ASN A 418 22.83 10.67 21.78
C ASN A 418 22.71 9.47 20.81
N ILE A 419 22.06 9.70 19.66
CA ILE A 419 21.89 8.69 18.61
C ILE A 419 22.22 9.26 17.24
N ASP A 420 23.06 8.57 16.46
CA ASP A 420 23.30 8.92 15.05
C ASP A 420 22.11 8.46 14.20
N CYS A 421 21.01 9.22 14.28
CA CYS A 421 19.70 8.87 13.77
C CYS A 421 19.56 9.11 12.25
N TRP A 422 19.76 8.06 11.46
CA TRP A 422 19.61 8.13 10.00
C TRP A 422 18.19 7.80 9.55
N GLY A 423 17.76 6.56 9.80
CA GLY A 423 16.42 6.06 9.51
C GLY A 423 15.48 6.31 10.66
N LEU A 424 14.21 6.60 10.35
CA LEU A 424 13.17 6.89 11.32
C LEU A 424 11.85 6.26 10.86
N ALA A 425 11.19 5.52 11.74
CA ALA A 425 9.87 4.95 11.51
C ALA A 425 9.06 4.93 12.81
N ILE A 426 7.73 4.85 12.69
CA ILE A 426 6.81 4.64 13.81
C ILE A 426 5.90 3.47 13.47
N ASP A 427 5.70 2.55 14.42
CA ASP A 427 4.76 1.45 14.23
C ASP A 427 3.34 1.81 14.68
N LYS A 428 2.37 0.93 14.38
CA LYS A 428 0.97 1.09 14.77
C LYS A 428 0.72 1.19 16.28
N ASN A 429 1.66 0.73 17.10
CA ASN A 429 1.60 0.79 18.56
C ASN A 429 2.23 2.08 19.12
N GLY A 430 2.82 2.91 18.25
CA GLY A 430 3.48 4.16 18.60
C GLY A 430 4.93 4.00 19.06
N PHE A 431 5.58 2.86 18.81
CA PHE A 431 7.02 2.77 19.04
C PHE A 431 7.77 3.48 17.91
N ILE A 432 8.75 4.29 18.31
CA ILE A 432 9.63 5.01 17.39
C ILE A 432 10.89 4.18 17.21
N TYR A 433 11.20 3.85 15.97
CA TYR A 433 12.39 3.11 15.59
C TYR A 433 13.39 4.05 14.95
N VAL A 434 14.66 3.86 15.27
CA VAL A 434 15.75 4.68 14.77
C VAL A 434 16.90 3.76 14.35
N SER A 435 17.41 3.94 13.13
CA SER A 435 18.68 3.32 12.78
C SER A 435 19.83 4.18 13.29
N ASP A 436 20.68 3.55 14.11
CA ASP A 436 21.89 4.14 14.65
C ASP A 436 23.06 3.74 13.76
N LEU A 437 23.54 4.69 12.96
CA LEU A 437 24.61 4.42 12.00
C LEU A 437 25.96 4.20 12.68
N GLU A 438 26.20 4.85 13.82
CA GLU A 438 27.45 4.78 14.59
C GLU A 438 27.60 3.38 15.21
N ASN A 439 26.50 2.84 15.76
CA ASN A 439 26.48 1.52 16.39
C ASN A 439 26.09 0.37 15.44
N HIS A 440 25.72 0.68 14.19
CA HIS A 440 25.28 -0.29 13.18
C HIS A 440 24.12 -1.18 13.67
N GLU A 441 23.11 -0.54 14.23
CA GLU A 441 21.97 -1.23 14.83
C GLU A 441 20.67 -0.44 14.63
N VAL A 442 19.54 -1.08 14.92
CA VAL A 442 18.24 -0.42 15.00
C VAL A 442 17.70 -0.60 16.41
N ARG A 443 17.25 0.51 16.99
CA ARG A 443 16.63 0.53 18.31
C ARG A 443 15.21 1.08 18.24
N ARG A 444 14.38 0.71 19.22
CA ARG A 444 13.03 1.26 19.38
C ARG A 444 12.79 1.86 20.77
N TRP A 445 11.91 2.84 20.83
CA TRP A 445 11.46 3.52 22.05
C TRP A 445 9.95 3.62 22.07
N LYS A 446 9.35 3.41 23.25
CA LYS A 446 8.02 3.86 23.59
C LYS A 446 8.09 5.26 24.22
N GLN A 447 6.98 5.98 24.19
CA GLN A 447 6.86 7.26 24.88
C GLN A 447 7.22 7.12 26.37
N GLY A 448 8.20 7.89 26.82
CA GLY A 448 8.70 7.91 28.20
C GLY A 448 9.90 7.00 28.46
N ASP A 449 10.32 6.18 27.49
CA ASP A 449 11.49 5.32 27.64
C ASP A 449 12.78 6.15 27.79
N LYS A 450 13.63 5.74 28.74
CA LYS A 450 14.93 6.40 28.98
C LYS A 450 16.04 5.84 28.09
N GLN A 451 15.88 4.63 27.56
CA GLN A 451 16.84 3.91 26.73
C GLN A 451 16.09 3.12 25.66
N GLY A 452 16.73 2.94 24.50
CA GLY A 452 16.13 2.21 23.38
C GLY A 452 16.41 0.71 23.48
N GLU A 453 15.40 -0.08 23.18
CA GLU A 453 15.50 -1.53 23.03
C GLU A 453 16.15 -1.88 21.69
N LEU A 454 17.17 -2.74 21.70
CA LEU A 454 17.82 -3.25 20.48
C LEU A 454 16.87 -4.22 19.77
N VAL A 455 16.57 -3.97 18.48
CA VAL A 455 15.65 -4.80 17.68
C VAL A 455 16.27 -5.39 16.41
N ALA A 456 17.39 -4.85 15.94
CA ALA A 456 18.16 -5.45 14.85
C ALA A 456 19.64 -5.04 14.91
N GLY A 457 20.55 -5.92 14.50
CA GLY A 457 21.99 -5.70 14.60
C GLY A 457 22.53 -5.86 16.03
N GLY A 458 23.45 -4.97 16.43
CA GLY A 458 24.03 -4.94 17.79
C GLY A 458 25.12 -5.99 18.06
N ASN A 459 25.54 -6.74 17.04
CA ASN A 459 26.62 -7.73 17.14
C ASN A 459 27.90 -7.27 16.40
N GLY A 460 28.16 -5.96 16.39
CA GLY A 460 29.19 -5.31 15.58
C GLY A 460 28.80 -5.18 14.10
N HIS A 461 29.68 -4.56 13.32
CA HIS A 461 29.47 -4.46 11.87
C HIS A 461 30.01 -5.67 11.12
N GLY A 462 29.26 -6.11 10.13
CA GLY A 462 29.64 -7.23 9.27
C GLY A 462 28.46 -7.70 8.43
N ASN A 463 28.63 -8.82 7.73
CA ASN A 463 27.65 -9.35 6.77
C ASN A 463 26.93 -10.61 7.25
N HIS A 464 27.15 -11.04 8.50
CA HIS A 464 26.35 -12.10 9.11
C HIS A 464 24.86 -11.68 9.23
N LEU A 465 23.96 -12.65 9.39
CA LEU A 465 22.52 -12.39 9.42
C LEU A 465 22.07 -11.66 10.69
N ASN A 466 22.86 -11.70 11.76
CA ASN A 466 22.63 -10.97 13.01
C ASN A 466 23.43 -9.65 13.09
N GLN A 467 24.05 -9.22 11.99
CA GLN A 467 24.85 -7.99 11.88
C GLN A 467 24.30 -7.08 10.78
N LEU A 468 24.56 -5.78 10.94
CA LEU A 468 24.28 -4.75 9.94
C LEU A 468 25.58 -3.97 9.69
N TYR A 469 25.67 -3.31 8.54
CA TYR A 469 26.76 -2.40 8.22
C TYR A 469 26.24 -1.13 7.54
N CYS A 470 26.22 -0.04 8.32
CA CYS A 470 25.62 1.24 7.97
C CYS A 470 24.12 1.11 7.59
N PRO A 471 23.24 0.77 8.56
CA PRO A 471 21.80 0.75 8.31
C PRO A 471 21.25 2.17 8.15
N ILE A 472 20.84 2.56 6.93
CA ILE A 472 20.49 3.95 6.63
C ILE A 472 18.99 4.23 6.70
N TYR A 473 18.16 3.31 6.22
CA TYR A 473 16.72 3.50 6.14
C TYR A 473 16.01 2.29 6.72
N ILE A 474 14.86 2.55 7.32
CA ILE A 474 14.01 1.54 7.92
C ILE A 474 12.58 1.73 7.43
N PHE A 475 11.92 0.63 7.15
CA PHE A 475 10.49 0.55 6.94
C PHE A 475 9.93 -0.50 7.89
N ILE A 476 8.72 -0.28 8.38
CA ILE A 476 8.06 -1.20 9.29
C ILE A 476 6.71 -1.53 8.70
N ASP A 477 6.46 -2.82 8.53
CA ASP A 477 5.16 -3.29 8.06
C ASP A 477 4.13 -3.39 9.20
N GLU A 478 2.90 -3.74 8.86
CA GLU A 478 1.81 -3.89 9.83
C GLU A 478 2.05 -5.02 10.84
N ASP A 479 2.90 -6.00 10.55
CA ASP A 479 3.26 -7.09 11.46
C ASP A 479 4.43 -6.71 12.40
N CYS A 480 4.86 -5.43 12.35
CA CYS A 480 6.04 -4.92 13.04
C CYS A 480 7.35 -5.60 12.61
N SER A 481 7.41 -6.14 11.39
CA SER A 481 8.67 -6.57 10.77
C SER A 481 9.42 -5.36 10.24
N LEU A 482 10.73 -5.33 10.50
CA LEU A 482 11.64 -4.27 10.13
C LEU A 482 12.32 -4.61 8.81
N TYR A 483 12.19 -3.73 7.82
CA TYR A 483 12.95 -3.78 6.57
C TYR A 483 14.03 -2.72 6.63
N ILE A 484 15.29 -3.14 6.51
CA ILE A 484 16.46 -2.31 6.76
C ILE A 484 17.34 -2.32 5.53
N SER A 485 17.65 -1.13 5.02
CA SER A 485 18.69 -0.97 4.02
C SER A 485 20.06 -1.11 4.66
N ASP A 486 20.65 -2.30 4.52
CA ASP A 486 21.98 -2.63 5.02
C ASP A 486 23.04 -2.19 3.99
N THR A 487 23.22 -0.87 3.93
CA THR A 487 23.77 -0.16 2.77
C THR A 487 25.16 -0.65 2.37
N ARG A 488 26.09 -0.83 3.32
CA ARG A 488 27.46 -1.24 2.98
C ARG A 488 27.59 -2.73 2.66
N ASN A 489 26.60 -3.54 3.05
CA ASN A 489 26.49 -4.92 2.63
C ASN A 489 25.70 -5.11 1.32
N HIS A 490 25.19 -4.02 0.73
CA HIS A 490 24.50 -4.04 -0.57
C HIS A 490 23.29 -4.99 -0.60
N ARG A 491 22.51 -4.95 0.47
CA ARG A 491 21.33 -5.80 0.65
C ARG A 491 20.25 -5.06 1.41
N VAL A 492 19.03 -5.59 1.32
CA VAL A 492 17.92 -5.23 2.20
C VAL A 492 17.63 -6.44 3.08
N MET A 493 17.49 -6.19 4.38
CA MET A 493 17.22 -7.21 5.37
C MET A 493 15.84 -7.05 5.97
N LYS A 494 15.10 -8.14 6.15
CA LYS A 494 13.87 -8.21 6.96
C LYS A 494 14.22 -8.81 8.33
N TRP A 495 13.87 -8.13 9.40
CA TRP A 495 13.84 -8.67 10.76
C TRP A 495 12.39 -8.83 11.18
N GLU A 496 11.98 -10.06 11.44
CA GLU A 496 10.69 -10.30 12.05
C GLU A 496 10.71 -9.85 13.52
N LYS A 497 9.53 -9.55 14.05
CA LYS A 497 9.42 -9.09 15.44
C LYS A 497 10.08 -10.09 16.39
N ASP A 498 10.96 -9.57 17.25
CA ASP A 498 11.71 -10.31 18.28
C ASP A 498 12.73 -11.34 17.72
N ALA A 499 12.97 -11.37 16.40
CA ALA A 499 13.96 -12.23 15.77
C ALA A 499 15.40 -11.87 16.18
N LYS A 500 16.26 -12.88 16.29
CA LYS A 500 17.69 -12.71 16.65
C LYS A 500 18.60 -12.45 15.44
N GLU A 501 18.13 -12.79 14.25
CA GLU A 501 18.81 -12.58 12.99
C GLU A 501 17.78 -12.21 11.91
N GLY A 502 18.26 -11.57 10.86
CA GLY A 502 17.44 -11.12 9.75
C GLY A 502 17.52 -12.05 8.55
N ILE A 503 16.67 -11.78 7.58
CA ILE A 503 16.56 -12.51 6.32
C ILE A 503 16.91 -11.55 5.20
N ILE A 504 17.77 -11.97 4.26
CA ILE A 504 18.05 -11.19 3.06
C ILE A 504 16.83 -11.26 2.14
N VAL A 505 16.23 -10.11 1.86
CA VAL A 505 15.00 -10.03 1.04
C VAL A 505 15.18 -9.27 -0.27
N ALA A 506 16.30 -8.56 -0.44
CA ALA A 506 16.74 -8.05 -1.73
C ALA A 506 18.27 -7.89 -1.78
N GLY A 507 18.87 -8.08 -2.95
CA GLY A 507 20.33 -8.02 -3.13
C GLY A 507 21.07 -9.15 -2.40
N GLY A 508 22.20 -8.84 -1.76
CA GLY A 508 23.01 -9.81 -1.01
C GLY A 508 23.99 -10.63 -1.84
N ASN A 509 24.01 -10.47 -3.16
CA ASN A 509 24.96 -11.12 -4.07
C ASN A 509 26.18 -10.23 -4.40
N GLY A 510 26.62 -9.44 -3.41
CA GLY A 510 27.66 -8.45 -3.56
C GLY A 510 27.23 -7.16 -4.26
N LYS A 511 28.15 -6.20 -4.34
CA LYS A 511 27.96 -4.93 -5.06
C LYS A 511 27.90 -5.19 -6.56
N GLY A 512 26.90 -4.65 -7.24
CA GLY A 512 26.88 -4.62 -8.70
C GLY A 512 25.58 -4.08 -9.28
N ASN A 513 25.38 -4.24 -10.59
CA ASN A 513 24.23 -3.72 -11.32
C ASN A 513 23.36 -4.81 -11.98
N SER A 514 23.70 -6.09 -11.80
CA SER A 514 22.84 -7.21 -12.20
C SER A 514 21.50 -7.18 -11.42
N LEU A 515 20.49 -7.90 -11.92
CA LEU A 515 19.14 -7.87 -11.33
C LEU A 515 19.05 -8.52 -9.94
N ASN A 516 19.98 -9.41 -9.60
CA ASN A 516 20.13 -9.99 -8.25
C ASN A 516 21.08 -9.19 -7.33
N GLN A 517 21.58 -8.04 -7.79
CA GLN A 517 22.55 -7.21 -7.06
C GLN A 517 21.98 -5.82 -6.79
N LEU A 518 22.47 -5.23 -5.71
CA LEU A 518 22.26 -3.83 -5.35
C LEU A 518 23.62 -3.15 -5.20
N SER A 519 23.64 -1.82 -5.20
CA SER A 519 24.82 -1.00 -5.00
C SER A 519 24.48 0.16 -4.06
N SER A 520 24.80 -0.07 -2.79
CA SER A 520 24.54 0.83 -1.65
C SER A 520 23.06 1.25 -1.53
N PRO A 521 22.11 0.31 -1.36
CA PRO A 521 20.70 0.66 -1.27
C PRO A 521 20.44 1.63 -0.11
N GLN A 522 19.60 2.63 -0.35
CA GLN A 522 19.30 3.69 0.63
C GLN A 522 17.89 3.50 1.17
N GLY A 523 16.85 3.80 0.39
CA GLY A 523 15.45 3.67 0.79
C GLY A 523 14.91 2.28 0.54
N VAL A 524 14.03 1.84 1.43
CA VAL A 524 13.24 0.63 1.27
C VAL A 524 11.81 0.92 1.70
N ILE A 525 10.83 0.47 0.91
CA ILE A 525 9.42 0.41 1.31
C ILE A 525 8.84 -0.92 0.85
N VAL A 526 7.75 -1.34 1.49
CA VAL A 526 7.03 -2.55 1.11
C VAL A 526 5.58 -2.15 0.84
N ASP A 527 5.02 -2.60 -0.28
CA ASP A 527 3.60 -2.38 -0.55
C ASP A 527 2.71 -3.37 0.23
N TYR A 528 1.39 -3.19 0.16
CA TYR A 528 0.44 -4.07 0.86
C TYR A 528 0.42 -5.50 0.31
N LEU A 529 1.01 -5.76 -0.86
CA LEU A 529 1.18 -7.11 -1.42
C LEU A 529 2.48 -7.76 -0.94
N GLY A 530 3.28 -7.08 -0.11
CA GLY A 530 4.58 -7.56 0.33
C GLY A 530 5.71 -7.37 -0.70
N GLN A 531 5.47 -6.61 -1.77
CA GLN A 531 6.51 -6.32 -2.77
C GLN A 531 7.48 -5.29 -2.21
N ILE A 532 8.76 -5.62 -2.26
CA ILE A 532 9.84 -4.83 -1.67
C ILE A 532 10.41 -3.92 -2.74
N TYR A 533 10.36 -2.62 -2.51
CA TYR A 533 10.93 -1.60 -3.37
C TYR A 533 12.18 -1.02 -2.72
N ALA A 534 13.31 -1.09 -3.41
CA ALA A 534 14.58 -0.59 -2.91
C ALA A 534 15.14 0.48 -3.86
N ALA A 535 15.59 1.59 -3.28
CA ALA A 535 16.34 2.61 -4.00
C ALA A 535 17.79 2.16 -4.15
N ASP A 536 18.13 1.66 -5.33
CA ASP A 536 19.46 1.19 -5.70
C ASP A 536 20.34 2.38 -6.08
N PHE A 537 20.72 3.12 -5.04
CA PHE A 537 21.28 4.48 -5.09
C PHE A 537 22.41 4.66 -6.09
N MET A 538 23.46 3.83 -6.04
CA MET A 538 24.61 3.98 -6.95
C MET A 538 24.32 3.53 -8.38
N ASN A 539 23.23 2.78 -8.58
CA ASN A 539 22.79 2.32 -9.89
C ASN A 539 21.64 3.19 -10.46
N HIS A 540 21.25 4.27 -9.79
CA HIS A 540 20.31 5.27 -10.31
C HIS A 540 18.94 4.69 -10.70
N ARG A 541 18.45 3.71 -9.93
CA ARG A 541 17.24 2.97 -10.25
C ARG A 541 16.46 2.57 -9.01
N ILE A 542 15.16 2.34 -9.17
CA ILE A 542 14.33 1.69 -8.17
C ILE A 542 14.08 0.26 -8.62
N MET A 543 14.34 -0.66 -7.70
CA MET A 543 14.22 -2.08 -7.95
C MET A 543 13.08 -2.67 -7.12
N ARG A 544 12.38 -3.68 -7.64
CA ARG A 544 11.33 -4.42 -6.93
C ARG A 544 11.68 -5.90 -6.81
N TRP A 545 11.38 -6.49 -5.65
CA TRP A 545 11.38 -7.94 -5.41
C TRP A 545 10.04 -8.39 -4.84
N CYS A 546 9.57 -9.56 -5.27
CA CYS A 546 8.54 -10.31 -4.58
C CYS A 546 9.18 -11.36 -3.66
N GLU A 547 8.40 -11.88 -2.71
CA GLU A 547 8.87 -12.95 -1.84
C GLU A 547 9.31 -14.18 -2.65
N GLY A 548 10.51 -14.68 -2.37
CA GLY A 548 11.09 -15.84 -3.05
C GLY A 548 11.83 -15.54 -4.37
N ASP A 549 11.75 -14.31 -4.89
CA ASP A 549 12.46 -13.91 -6.11
C ASP A 549 13.99 -14.07 -5.95
N LYS A 550 14.63 -14.58 -7.01
CA LYS A 550 16.12 -14.67 -7.08
C LYS A 550 16.76 -13.42 -7.69
N GLU A 551 15.99 -12.68 -8.47
CA GLU A 551 16.37 -11.46 -9.18
C GLU A 551 15.23 -10.45 -9.04
N GLY A 552 15.58 -9.19 -8.92
CA GLY A 552 14.61 -8.11 -8.90
C GLY A 552 14.29 -7.63 -10.30
N GLU A 553 13.46 -6.61 -10.37
CA GLU A 553 13.13 -5.93 -11.61
C GLU A 553 13.30 -4.42 -11.45
N ILE A 554 13.66 -3.75 -12.53
CA ILE A 554 13.73 -2.29 -12.57
C ILE A 554 12.31 -1.77 -12.78
N VAL A 555 11.77 -1.01 -11.81
CA VAL A 555 10.43 -0.41 -11.95
C VAL A 555 10.49 1.00 -12.52
N VAL A 556 11.44 1.82 -12.08
CA VAL A 556 11.71 3.16 -12.63
C VAL A 556 13.21 3.49 -12.53
N GLY A 557 13.69 4.41 -13.36
CA GLY A 557 15.12 4.71 -13.49
C GLY A 557 15.89 3.63 -14.25
N GLY A 558 17.21 3.54 -14.02
CA GLY A 558 18.08 2.58 -14.72
C GLY A 558 18.52 2.99 -16.12
N ASN A 559 18.10 4.17 -16.60
CA ASN A 559 18.46 4.74 -17.91
C ASN A 559 19.66 5.71 -17.82
N GLY A 560 20.60 5.41 -16.92
CA GLY A 560 21.69 6.31 -16.55
C GLY A 560 21.27 7.42 -15.59
N HIS A 561 22.27 8.13 -15.05
CA HIS A 561 22.04 9.31 -14.22
C HIS A 561 21.73 10.52 -15.10
N GLY A 562 20.80 11.36 -14.69
CA GLY A 562 20.40 12.54 -15.45
C GLY A 562 19.09 13.13 -14.97
N ILE A 563 18.60 14.15 -15.69
CA ILE A 563 17.43 14.95 -15.31
C ILE A 563 16.15 14.61 -16.09
N GLN A 564 16.22 13.70 -17.07
CA GLN A 564 15.06 13.30 -17.87
C GLN A 564 14.00 12.58 -17.01
N SER A 565 12.79 12.41 -17.56
CA SER A 565 11.63 11.88 -16.83
C SER A 565 11.84 10.48 -16.24
N ASN A 566 12.66 9.62 -16.86
CA ASN A 566 13.02 8.30 -16.32
C ASN A 566 14.51 8.16 -16.01
N GLN A 567 15.17 9.27 -15.69
CA GLN A 567 16.52 9.30 -15.18
C GLN A 567 16.51 9.82 -13.75
N LEU A 568 17.13 9.05 -12.86
CA LEU A 568 17.29 9.39 -11.45
C LEU A 568 18.78 9.64 -11.19
N SER A 569 19.07 10.49 -10.21
CA SER A 569 20.41 10.76 -9.72
C SER A 569 20.44 10.41 -8.23
N PHE A 570 21.01 9.24 -7.92
CA PHE A 570 21.20 8.78 -6.54
C PHE A 570 19.91 8.72 -5.72
N PRO A 571 18.86 7.99 -6.15
CA PRO A 571 17.58 7.98 -5.45
C PRO A 571 17.74 7.49 -4.01
N VAL A 572 17.10 8.18 -3.05
CA VAL A 572 17.27 7.89 -1.60
C VAL A 572 16.02 7.40 -0.91
N ALA A 573 14.90 8.12 -0.95
CA ALA A 573 13.67 7.74 -0.25
C ALA A 573 12.55 7.44 -1.21
N LEU A 574 11.64 6.56 -0.78
CA LEU A 574 10.48 6.11 -1.52
C LEU A 574 9.23 6.30 -0.65
N SER A 575 8.11 6.65 -1.26
CA SER A 575 6.80 6.66 -0.60
C SER A 575 5.72 6.35 -1.61
N PHE A 576 4.64 5.70 -1.17
CA PHE A 576 3.41 5.61 -1.95
C PHE A 576 2.40 6.66 -1.46
N ASP A 577 1.56 7.16 -2.36
CA ASP A 577 0.30 7.80 -1.96
C ASP A 577 -0.84 6.76 -1.88
N ASN A 578 -2.04 7.23 -1.49
CA ASN A 578 -3.22 6.37 -1.38
C ASN A 578 -3.74 5.82 -2.73
N GLU A 579 -3.21 6.31 -3.86
CA GLU A 579 -3.48 5.80 -5.21
C GLU A 579 -2.37 4.84 -5.69
N GLU A 580 -1.43 4.48 -4.79
CA GLU A 580 -0.24 3.70 -5.07
C GLU A 580 0.71 4.32 -6.11
N ASN A 581 0.67 5.63 -6.32
CA ASN A 581 1.69 6.30 -7.11
C ASN A 581 3.01 6.31 -6.35
N LEU A 582 4.13 6.04 -7.03
CA LEU A 582 5.46 6.00 -6.43
C LEU A 582 6.09 7.39 -6.44
N TYR A 583 6.53 7.83 -5.26
CA TYR A 583 7.30 9.06 -5.09
C TYR A 583 8.74 8.72 -4.75
N VAL A 584 9.69 9.41 -5.39
CA VAL A 584 11.13 9.16 -5.24
C VAL A 584 11.84 10.47 -4.92
N ALA A 585 12.60 10.50 -3.82
CA ALA A 585 13.57 11.57 -3.58
C ALA A 585 14.76 11.36 -4.50
N ASP A 586 14.84 12.21 -5.52
CA ASP A 586 15.89 12.21 -6.53
C ASP A 586 17.03 13.12 -6.03
N TYR A 587 17.78 12.60 -5.05
CA TYR A 587 18.75 13.31 -4.23
C TYR A 587 19.71 14.17 -5.04
N GLY A 588 20.35 13.61 -6.06
CA GLY A 588 21.36 14.30 -6.86
C GLY A 588 20.77 15.33 -7.82
N ASN A 589 19.46 15.29 -8.07
CA ASN A 589 18.76 16.25 -8.91
C ASN A 589 17.90 17.25 -8.10
N HIS A 590 18.01 17.24 -6.77
CA HIS A 590 17.38 18.25 -5.91
C HIS A 590 15.85 18.33 -6.11
N ARG A 591 15.19 17.19 -6.28
CA ARG A 591 13.76 17.12 -6.59
C ARG A 591 13.08 15.88 -6.02
N VAL A 592 11.76 15.89 -6.01
CA VAL A 592 10.92 14.71 -5.80
C VAL A 592 10.17 14.40 -7.08
N GLN A 593 10.25 13.16 -7.53
CA GLN A 593 9.59 12.65 -8.73
C GLN A 593 8.40 11.78 -8.36
N LYS A 594 7.26 11.98 -9.03
CA LYS A 594 6.07 11.12 -8.95
C LYS A 594 5.97 10.28 -10.21
N TYR A 595 5.79 8.97 -10.04
CA TYR A 595 5.49 8.01 -11.09
C TYR A 595 4.09 7.43 -10.85
N GLU A 596 3.22 7.59 -11.84
CA GLU A 596 1.85 7.09 -11.73
C GLU A 596 1.79 5.58 -11.91
N LYS A 597 0.91 4.92 -11.14
CA LYS A 597 0.63 3.50 -11.35
C LYS A 597 -0.11 3.30 -12.69
N LEU A 598 0.19 2.20 -13.39
CA LEU A 598 -0.42 1.81 -14.67
C LEU A 598 -1.77 1.12 -14.52
#